data_AF-A0A0Q5C809-F1
#
_entry.id   AF-A0A0Q5C809-F1
#
_cell.length_a   1.000
_cell.length_b   1.000
_cell.length_c   1.000
_cell.angle_alpha   90.00
_cell.angle_beta   90.00
_cell.angle_gamma   90.00
#
_symmetry.space_group_name_H-M   'P 1'
#
loop_
_entity.id
_entity.type
_entity.pdbx_description
1 polymer ?
#
loop_
_entity_poly.entity_id
_entity_poly.type
_entity_poly.pdbx_seq_one_letter_code
_entity_poly.pdbx_strand_id
1 'polypeptide(L)'
;MSAAVLVETFLEPPRTRGEWFADIVRALGVASIVAAGIGWGFVDVAVFALSSIGLVLTRFLGVRPALDAAFGVSLLVASWSSVLELYQAWAAWDLVVHFTLNGLAAAVAYVVAAHAGVVPTVAGERGPLAPAIVLCACFGTTAGVLWEWGEWAGHTFIDGAIFVAYEDTLADLAAGALGSILAGALMRFWSAKSRVRSPEHASV
;
A
#
# COMPACT_ATOMS: atom_id res chain seq x y z
N MET A 1 18.68 -3.99 -3.27
CA MET A 1 18.75 -3.32 -4.59
C MET A 1 19.57 -2.03 -4.47
N SER A 2 20.31 -1.62 -5.51
CA SER A 2 21.03 -0.34 -5.50
C SER A 2 20.10 0.84 -5.81
N ALA A 3 20.47 2.05 -5.39
CA ALA A 3 19.71 3.26 -5.69
C ALA A 3 19.56 3.51 -7.20
N ALA A 4 20.60 3.20 -7.99
CA ALA A 4 20.57 3.32 -9.45
C ALA A 4 19.46 2.45 -10.07
N VAL A 5 19.33 1.19 -9.65
CA VAL A 5 18.29 0.29 -10.16
C VAL A 5 16.89 0.79 -9.81
N LEU A 6 16.67 1.36 -8.62
CA LEU A 6 15.39 1.94 -8.24
C LEU A 6 15.02 3.12 -9.15
N VAL A 7 15.97 4.02 -9.41
CA VAL A 7 15.75 5.20 -10.28
C VAL A 7 15.49 4.77 -11.73
N GLU A 8 16.27 3.83 -12.26
CA GLU A 8 16.04 3.29 -13.61
C GLU A 8 14.65 2.63 -13.73
N THR A 9 14.26 1.86 -12.72
CA THR A 9 12.94 1.20 -12.67
C THR A 9 11.80 2.23 -12.62
N PHE A 10 12.00 3.36 -11.94
CA PHE A 10 11.01 4.43 -11.85
C PHE A 10 10.83 5.17 -13.19
N LEU A 11 11.94 5.45 -13.88
CA LEU A 11 11.97 6.21 -15.13
C LEU A 11 11.49 5.39 -16.34
N GLU A 12 11.36 4.07 -16.21
CA GLU A 12 10.94 3.22 -17.32
C GLU A 12 9.50 3.54 -17.78
N PRO A 13 9.29 3.80 -19.09
CA PRO A 13 7.95 4.04 -19.61
C PRO A 13 7.04 2.80 -19.47
N PRO A 14 5.73 2.98 -19.17
CA PRO A 14 4.78 1.87 -19.10
C PRO A 14 4.63 1.20 -20.48
N ARG A 15 4.78 -0.14 -20.52
CA ARG A 15 4.66 -0.98 -21.71
C ARG A 15 3.39 -1.82 -21.72
N THR A 16 2.87 -2.19 -20.55
CA THR A 16 1.66 -3.03 -20.44
C THR A 16 0.44 -2.21 -20.05
N ARG A 17 -0.76 -2.71 -20.36
CA ARG A 17 -2.03 -2.08 -19.94
C ARG A 17 -2.11 -1.91 -18.41
N GLY A 18 -1.56 -2.87 -17.66
CA GLY A 18 -1.52 -2.79 -16.19
C GLY A 18 -0.61 -1.67 -15.69
N GLU A 19 0.54 -1.45 -16.34
CA GLU A 19 1.45 -0.35 -15.99
C GLU A 19 0.81 1.01 -16.28
N TRP A 20 0.19 1.15 -17.46
CA TRP A 20 -0.57 2.35 -17.79
C TRP A 20 -1.69 2.64 -16.80
N PHE A 21 -2.42 1.60 -16.37
CA PHE A 21 -3.47 1.75 -15.37
C PHE A 21 -2.91 2.22 -14.02
N ALA A 22 -1.82 1.62 -13.54
CA ALA A 22 -1.17 2.06 -12.30
C ALA A 22 -0.64 3.51 -12.40
N ASP A 23 -0.16 3.93 -13.59
CA ASP A 23 0.27 5.30 -13.85
C ASP A 23 -0.89 6.30 -13.83
N ILE A 24 -2.05 5.92 -14.37
CA ILE A 24 -3.28 6.71 -14.27
C ILE A 24 -3.71 6.84 -12.80
N VAL A 25 -3.67 5.77 -12.01
CA VAL A 25 -3.98 5.81 -10.57
C VAL A 25 -3.05 6.78 -9.85
N ARG A 26 -1.75 6.79 -10.17
CA ARG A 26 -0.80 7.77 -9.64
C ARG A 26 -1.16 9.22 -10.02
N ALA A 27 -1.53 9.46 -11.27
CA ALA A 27 -1.99 10.78 -11.71
C ALA A 27 -3.27 11.21 -10.98
N LEU A 28 -4.21 10.29 -10.74
CA LEU A 28 -5.40 10.53 -9.93
C LEU A 28 -5.06 10.87 -8.48
N GLY A 29 -4.00 10.30 -7.91
CA GLY A 29 -3.49 10.70 -6.59
C GLY A 29 -3.06 12.16 -6.55
N VAL A 30 -2.27 12.61 -7.53
CA VAL A 30 -1.87 14.02 -7.65
C VAL A 30 -3.09 14.92 -7.84
N ALA A 31 -4.04 14.52 -8.70
CA ALA A 31 -5.28 15.26 -8.89
C ALA A 31 -6.12 15.34 -7.60
N SER A 32 -6.12 14.28 -6.79
CA SER A 32 -6.85 14.23 -5.52
C SER A 32 -6.26 15.19 -4.49
N ILE A 33 -4.92 15.33 -4.42
CA ILE A 33 -4.27 16.36 -3.58
C ILE A 33 -4.75 17.77 -3.99
N VAL A 34 -4.76 18.06 -5.29
CA VAL A 34 -5.21 19.38 -5.79
C VAL A 34 -6.69 19.61 -5.48
N ALA A 35 -7.53 18.59 -5.71
CA ALA A 35 -8.96 18.67 -5.42
C ALA A 35 -9.22 18.91 -3.93
N ALA A 36 -8.53 18.17 -3.04
CA ALA A 36 -8.62 18.35 -1.60
C ALA A 36 -8.17 19.77 -1.18
N GLY A 37 -7.09 20.29 -1.77
CA GLY A 37 -6.62 21.65 -1.46
C GLY A 37 -7.56 22.78 -1.92
N ILE A 38 -8.51 22.49 -2.82
CA ILE A 38 -9.50 23.45 -3.31
C ILE A 38 -10.83 23.31 -2.56
N GLY A 39 -11.28 22.08 -2.33
CA GLY A 39 -12.63 21.77 -1.83
C GLY A 39 -12.71 21.35 -0.35
N TRP A 40 -11.58 21.04 0.28
CA TRP A 40 -11.51 20.39 1.59
C TRP A 40 -10.43 21.00 2.50
N GLY A 41 -10.20 20.37 3.65
CA GLY A 41 -9.31 20.87 4.70
C GLY A 41 -7.85 20.42 4.58
N PHE A 42 -7.03 20.93 5.49
CA PHE A 42 -5.61 20.58 5.60
C PHE A 42 -5.41 19.08 5.88
N VAL A 43 -6.25 18.49 6.73
CA VAL A 43 -6.19 17.06 7.07
C VAL A 43 -6.40 16.19 5.83
N ASP A 44 -7.38 16.51 5.00
CA ASP A 44 -7.68 15.80 3.75
C ASP A 44 -6.49 15.84 2.76
N VAL A 45 -5.86 17.02 2.63
CA VAL A 45 -4.64 17.18 1.84
C VAL A 45 -3.52 16.31 2.39
N ALA A 46 -3.34 16.27 3.71
CA ALA A 46 -2.32 15.46 4.37
C ALA A 46 -2.55 13.95 4.14
N VAL A 47 -3.81 13.49 4.19
CA VAL A 47 -4.19 12.10 3.89
C VAL A 47 -3.81 11.72 2.46
N PHE A 48 -4.14 12.54 1.46
CA PHE A 48 -3.73 12.26 0.07
C PHE A 48 -2.22 12.36 -0.15
N ALA A 49 -1.54 13.26 0.55
CA ALA A 49 -0.08 13.37 0.50
C ALA A 49 0.58 12.09 1.05
N LEU A 50 0.09 11.56 2.18
CA LEU A 50 0.53 10.29 2.76
C LEU A 50 0.29 9.13 1.79
N SER A 51 -0.92 9.01 1.24
CA SER A 51 -1.25 7.99 0.24
C SER A 51 -0.35 8.06 -1.00
N SER A 52 0.04 9.26 -1.41
CA SER A 52 0.92 9.46 -2.57
C SER A 52 2.33 8.91 -2.36
N ILE A 53 2.81 8.82 -1.12
CA ILE A 53 4.07 8.12 -0.81
C ILE A 53 3.96 6.65 -1.22
N GLY A 54 2.86 5.98 -0.84
CA GLY A 54 2.61 4.59 -1.20
C GLY A 54 2.49 4.37 -2.70
N LEU A 55 1.77 5.27 -3.40
CA LEU A 55 1.62 5.26 -4.85
C LEU A 55 2.97 5.33 -5.58
N VAL A 56 3.85 6.22 -5.13
CA VAL A 56 5.17 6.42 -5.73
C VAL A 56 6.14 5.29 -5.37
N LEU A 57 6.05 4.77 -4.14
CA LEU A 57 6.90 3.69 -3.64
C LEU A 57 6.79 2.43 -4.51
N THR A 58 5.59 1.96 -4.83
CA THR A 58 5.40 0.76 -5.68
C THR A 58 5.99 0.91 -7.07
N ARG A 59 6.04 2.15 -7.59
CA ARG A 59 6.67 2.45 -8.86
C ARG A 59 8.19 2.27 -8.81
N PHE A 60 8.86 2.75 -7.76
CA PHE A 60 10.30 2.53 -7.56
C PHE A 60 10.65 1.04 -7.40
N LEU A 61 9.78 0.30 -6.71
CA LEU A 61 9.98 -1.13 -6.44
C LEU A 61 9.79 -2.02 -7.67
N GLY A 62 9.21 -1.50 -8.76
CA GLY A 62 8.95 -2.28 -9.96
C GLY A 62 8.10 -3.52 -9.71
N VAL A 63 7.18 -3.44 -8.74
CA VAL A 63 6.30 -4.57 -8.39
C VAL A 63 5.43 -4.97 -9.59
N ARG A 64 4.80 -6.15 -9.50
CA ARG A 64 3.83 -6.58 -10.50
C ARG A 64 2.79 -5.47 -10.74
N PRO A 65 2.43 -5.12 -11.99
CA PRO A 65 1.49 -4.03 -12.26
C PRO A 65 0.11 -4.19 -11.59
N ALA A 66 -0.33 -5.44 -11.38
CA ALA A 66 -1.56 -5.72 -10.65
C ALA A 66 -1.46 -5.39 -9.15
N LEU A 67 -0.30 -5.62 -8.51
CA LEU A 67 -0.08 -5.22 -7.12
C LEU A 67 -0.01 -3.70 -7.00
N ASP A 68 0.74 -3.04 -7.91
CA ASP A 68 0.86 -1.58 -7.99
C ASP A 68 -0.53 -0.93 -8.11
N ALA A 69 -1.31 -1.37 -9.09
CA ALA A 69 -2.66 -0.87 -9.32
C ALA A 69 -3.62 -1.15 -8.16
N ALA A 70 -3.64 -2.38 -7.62
CA ALA A 70 -4.53 -2.74 -6.51
C ALA A 70 -4.20 -1.90 -5.28
N PHE A 71 -2.92 -1.79 -4.92
CA PHE A 71 -2.50 -1.00 -3.77
C PHE A 71 -2.84 0.48 -3.97
N GLY A 72 -2.57 1.02 -5.15
CA GLY A 72 -2.87 2.41 -5.44
C GLY A 72 -4.36 2.73 -5.44
N VAL A 73 -5.20 1.87 -6.02
CA VAL A 73 -6.66 2.04 -5.95
C VAL A 73 -7.13 1.96 -4.51
N SER A 74 -6.65 0.99 -3.72
CA SER A 74 -7.01 0.88 -2.30
C SER A 74 -6.60 2.11 -1.49
N LEU A 75 -5.42 2.69 -1.73
CA LEU A 75 -5.00 3.94 -1.11
C LEU A 75 -5.93 5.11 -1.46
N LEU A 76 -6.28 5.26 -2.74
CA LEU A 76 -7.20 6.33 -3.15
C LEU A 76 -8.61 6.13 -2.60
N VAL A 77 -9.10 4.88 -2.59
CA VAL A 77 -10.40 4.54 -2.01
C VAL A 77 -10.41 4.84 -0.52
N ALA A 78 -9.37 4.46 0.23
CA ALA A 78 -9.27 4.76 1.65
C ALA A 78 -9.26 6.28 1.90
N SER A 79 -8.43 7.02 1.19
CA SER A 79 -8.35 8.48 1.32
C SER A 79 -9.68 9.16 0.97
N TRP A 80 -10.33 8.81 -0.13
CA TRP A 80 -11.64 9.36 -0.47
C TRP A 80 -12.73 8.91 0.50
N SER A 81 -12.62 7.73 1.11
CA SER A 81 -13.55 7.28 2.15
C SER A 81 -13.45 8.14 3.40
N SER A 82 -12.25 8.57 3.77
CA SER A 82 -12.03 9.55 4.85
C SER A 82 -12.62 10.91 4.48
N VAL A 83 -12.25 11.47 3.32
CA VAL A 83 -12.68 12.79 2.85
C VAL A 83 -14.20 12.94 2.67
N LEU A 84 -14.87 11.85 2.31
CA LEU A 84 -16.33 11.80 2.10
C LEU A 84 -17.10 11.25 3.31
N GLU A 85 -16.42 11.05 4.44
CA GLU A 85 -17.00 10.54 5.69
C GLU A 85 -17.73 9.19 5.53
N LEU A 86 -17.23 8.32 4.64
CA LEU A 86 -17.86 7.02 4.37
C LEU A 86 -17.72 6.04 5.55
N TYR A 87 -16.67 6.20 6.36
CA TYR A 87 -16.46 5.38 7.56
C TYR A 87 -17.54 5.64 8.60
N GLN A 88 -17.95 6.91 8.76
CA GLN A 88 -19.05 7.31 9.62
C GLN A 88 -20.40 6.84 9.06
N ALA A 89 -20.57 6.84 7.73
CA ALA A 89 -21.80 6.42 7.09
C ALA A 89 -22.01 4.89 7.12
N TRP A 90 -20.93 4.10 7.05
CA TRP A 90 -21.00 2.65 7.00
C TRP A 90 -19.82 2.00 7.75
N ALA A 91 -20.00 1.73 9.04
CA ALA A 91 -18.93 1.19 9.90
C ALA A 91 -18.26 -0.09 9.36
N ALA A 92 -19.00 -0.99 8.71
CA ALA A 92 -18.40 -2.20 8.14
C ALA A 92 -17.49 -1.94 6.94
N TRP A 93 -17.58 -0.75 6.32
CA TRP A 93 -16.69 -0.34 5.24
C TRP A 93 -15.25 -0.22 5.73
N ASP A 94 -15.06 0.23 6.96
CA ASP A 94 -13.72 0.43 7.52
C ASP A 94 -12.95 -0.88 7.59
N LEU A 95 -13.60 -1.92 8.12
CA LEU A 95 -13.07 -3.28 8.15
C LEU A 95 -12.67 -3.80 6.76
N VAL A 96 -13.43 -3.46 5.71
CA VAL A 96 -13.11 -3.85 4.33
C VAL A 96 -11.86 -3.13 3.84
N VAL A 97 -11.72 -1.84 4.16
CA VAL A 97 -10.54 -1.05 3.83
C VAL A 97 -9.33 -1.57 4.60
N HIS A 98 -9.42 -1.77 5.92
CA HIS A 98 -8.34 -2.32 6.74
C HIS A 98 -7.90 -3.70 6.26
N PHE A 99 -8.85 -4.60 5.97
CA PHE A 99 -8.54 -5.90 5.39
C PHE A 99 -7.75 -5.76 4.08
N THR A 100 -8.25 -4.94 3.15
CA THR A 100 -7.68 -4.85 1.82
C THR A 100 -6.34 -4.11 1.82
N LEU A 101 -6.31 -2.93 2.43
CA LEU A 101 -5.15 -2.04 2.40
C LEU A 101 -4.00 -2.60 3.24
N ASN A 102 -4.25 -3.13 4.43
CA ASN A 102 -3.18 -3.76 5.22
C ASN A 102 -2.65 -5.00 4.52
N GLY A 103 -3.53 -5.79 3.88
CA GLY A 103 -3.10 -6.93 3.09
C GLY A 103 -2.15 -6.55 1.96
N LEU A 104 -2.52 -5.54 1.17
CA LEU A 104 -1.68 -5.07 0.07
C LEU A 104 -0.40 -4.39 0.56
N ALA A 105 -0.46 -3.61 1.64
CA ALA A 105 0.70 -3.02 2.29
C ALA A 105 1.67 -4.10 2.80
N ALA A 106 1.15 -5.18 3.40
CA ALA A 106 1.95 -6.33 3.83
C ALA A 106 2.63 -7.02 2.65
N ALA A 107 1.94 -7.16 1.52
CA ALA A 107 2.55 -7.72 0.32
C ALA A 107 3.68 -6.85 -0.23
N VAL A 108 3.48 -5.52 -0.28
CA VAL A 108 4.53 -4.56 -0.68
C VAL A 108 5.71 -4.62 0.29
N ALA A 109 5.46 -4.62 1.60
CA ALA A 109 6.49 -4.74 2.63
C ALA A 109 7.30 -6.04 2.50
N TYR A 110 6.64 -7.16 2.21
CA TYR A 110 7.32 -8.42 1.95
C TYR A 110 8.21 -8.36 0.71
N VAL A 111 7.75 -7.75 -0.38
CA VAL A 111 8.58 -7.56 -1.59
C VAL A 111 9.80 -6.68 -1.29
N VAL A 112 9.63 -5.60 -0.51
CA VAL A 112 10.76 -4.77 -0.04
C VAL A 112 11.76 -5.60 0.76
N ALA A 113 11.28 -6.37 1.73
CA ALA A 113 12.12 -7.25 2.55
C ALA A 113 12.85 -8.31 1.71
N ALA A 114 12.18 -8.88 0.70
CA ALA A 114 12.78 -9.85 -0.20
C ALA A 114 13.87 -9.20 -1.07
N HIS A 115 13.63 -7.98 -1.57
CA HIS A 115 14.62 -7.20 -2.32
C HIS A 115 15.82 -6.75 -1.48
N ALA A 116 15.65 -6.65 -0.16
CA ALA A 116 16.71 -6.39 0.81
C ALA A 116 17.46 -7.67 1.23
N GLY A 117 16.98 -8.86 0.83
CA GLY A 117 17.60 -10.15 1.17
C GLY A 117 17.39 -10.59 2.62
N VAL A 118 16.46 -9.97 3.35
CA VAL A 118 16.21 -10.28 4.77
C VAL A 118 15.12 -11.34 4.98
N VAL A 119 14.36 -11.68 3.94
CA VAL A 119 13.37 -12.76 3.95
C VAL A 119 13.54 -13.65 2.71
N PRO A 120 13.06 -14.90 2.74
CA PRO A 120 13.09 -15.77 1.56
C PRO A 120 12.40 -15.12 0.37
N THR A 121 12.99 -15.23 -0.82
CA THR A 121 12.34 -14.73 -2.04
C THR A 121 11.25 -15.70 -2.49
N VAL A 122 10.05 -15.16 -2.74
CA VAL A 122 8.99 -15.83 -3.50
C VAL A 122 8.93 -15.15 -4.86
N ALA A 123 9.06 -15.93 -5.94
CA ALA A 123 9.09 -15.41 -7.30
C ALA A 123 8.25 -16.31 -8.22
N GLY A 124 7.04 -15.86 -8.54
CA GLY A 124 6.08 -16.70 -9.28
C GLY A 124 5.78 -17.97 -8.50
N GLU A 125 5.91 -19.14 -9.13
CA GLU A 125 5.62 -20.43 -8.46
C GLU A 125 6.74 -20.91 -7.53
N ARG A 126 7.89 -20.23 -7.50
CA ARG A 126 9.06 -20.62 -6.72
C ARG A 126 9.08 -19.95 -5.36
N GLY A 127 9.60 -20.66 -4.36
CA GLY A 127 9.77 -20.17 -2.99
C GLY A 127 8.69 -20.66 -2.00
N PRO A 128 9.00 -20.61 -0.69
CA PRO A 128 8.11 -21.13 0.35
C PRO A 128 7.00 -20.11 0.69
N LEU A 129 5.74 -20.56 0.66
CA LEU A 129 4.59 -19.71 1.03
C LEU A 129 4.42 -19.56 2.54
N ALA A 130 4.79 -20.57 3.34
CA ALA A 130 4.59 -20.50 4.79
C ALA A 130 5.30 -19.29 5.44
N PRO A 131 6.59 -19.00 5.14
CA PRO A 131 7.23 -17.77 5.60
C PRO A 131 6.55 -16.52 5.07
N ALA A 132 6.08 -16.51 3.82
CA ALA A 132 5.37 -15.37 3.25
C ALA A 132 4.07 -15.06 4.00
N ILE A 133 3.28 -16.08 4.33
CA ILE A 133 2.04 -15.95 5.10
C ILE A 133 2.33 -15.37 6.48
N VAL A 134 3.27 -15.96 7.22
CA VAL A 134 3.61 -15.52 8.58
C VAL A 134 4.17 -14.10 8.58
N LEU A 135 5.12 -13.81 7.68
CA LEU A 135 5.76 -12.50 7.63
C LEU A 135 4.81 -11.42 7.13
N CYS A 136 3.92 -11.70 6.17
CA CYS A 136 2.89 -10.74 5.80
C CYS A 136 1.95 -10.47 6.98
N ALA A 137 1.52 -11.49 7.72
CA ALA A 137 0.71 -11.30 8.93
C ALA A 137 1.42 -10.37 9.93
N CYS A 138 2.73 -10.56 10.17
CA CYS A 138 3.53 -9.66 11.00
C CYS A 138 3.58 -8.23 10.42
N PHE A 139 3.97 -8.08 9.15
CA PHE A 139 4.11 -6.76 8.52
C PHE A 139 2.81 -5.98 8.50
N GLY A 140 1.71 -6.60 8.12
CA GLY A 140 0.42 -5.92 8.04
C GLY A 140 -0.20 -5.64 9.41
N THR A 141 0.01 -6.50 10.41
CA THR A 141 -0.39 -6.19 11.79
C THR A 141 0.43 -5.02 12.33
N THR A 142 1.75 -5.00 12.09
CA THR A 142 2.59 -3.85 12.48
C THR A 142 2.18 -2.58 11.75
N ALA A 143 1.90 -2.65 10.45
CA ALA A 143 1.39 -1.50 9.69
C ALA A 143 0.05 -1.00 10.26
N GLY A 144 -0.86 -1.92 10.61
CA GLY A 144 -2.09 -1.59 11.32
C GLY A 144 -1.84 -0.87 12.64
N VAL A 145 -0.98 -1.41 13.51
CA VAL A 145 -0.63 -0.74 14.78
C VAL A 145 -0.08 0.67 14.58
N LEU A 146 0.76 0.87 13.55
CA LEU A 146 1.28 2.20 13.23
C LEU A 146 0.19 3.15 12.72
N TRP A 147 -0.79 2.63 11.99
CA TRP A 147 -1.96 3.39 11.56
C TRP A 147 -2.81 3.83 12.74
N GLU A 148 -3.16 2.92 13.65
CA GLU A 148 -3.93 3.21 14.88
C GLU A 148 -3.22 4.26 15.75
N TRP A 149 -1.89 4.18 15.86
CA TRP A 149 -1.10 5.23 16.54
C TRP A 149 -1.15 6.57 15.81
N GLY A 150 -1.18 6.53 14.47
CA GLY A 150 -1.37 7.71 13.63
C GLY A 150 -2.73 8.35 13.84
N GLU A 151 -3.81 7.58 13.88
CA GLU A 151 -5.16 8.07 14.15
C GLU A 151 -5.30 8.62 15.55
N TRP A 152 -4.81 7.91 16.56
CA TRP A 152 -4.75 8.42 17.93
C TRP A 152 -3.98 9.74 18.02
N ALA A 153 -2.82 9.85 17.36
CA ALA A 153 -2.04 11.08 17.35
C ALA A 153 -2.76 12.22 16.59
N GLY A 154 -3.40 11.90 15.46
CA GLY A 154 -4.23 12.84 14.70
C GLY A 154 -5.38 13.37 15.55
N HIS A 155 -6.14 12.48 16.18
CA HIS A 155 -7.22 12.83 17.10
C HIS A 155 -6.75 13.73 18.25
N THR A 156 -5.63 13.35 18.87
CA THR A 156 -5.13 14.02 20.09
C THR A 156 -4.51 15.39 19.81
N PHE A 157 -3.78 15.53 18.70
CA PHE A 157 -2.93 16.70 18.46
C PHE A 157 -3.35 17.58 17.28
N ILE A 158 -4.23 17.10 16.39
CA ILE A 158 -4.58 17.78 15.14
C ILE A 158 -6.09 18.08 15.07
N ASP A 159 -6.93 17.05 15.11
CA ASP A 159 -8.38 17.17 14.92
C ASP A 159 -9.14 16.10 15.71
N GLY A 160 -9.87 16.52 16.74
CA GLY A 160 -10.67 15.63 17.59
C GLY A 160 -11.87 14.98 16.89
N ALA A 161 -12.16 15.32 15.64
CA ALA A 161 -13.17 14.63 14.82
C ALA A 161 -12.68 13.29 14.26
N ILE A 162 -11.36 13.05 14.23
CA ILE A 162 -10.80 11.75 13.83
C ILE A 162 -11.30 10.68 14.81
N PHE A 163 -11.90 9.60 14.29
CA PHE A 163 -12.51 8.59 15.13
C PHE A 163 -11.46 7.69 15.77
N VAL A 164 -11.60 7.41 17.07
CA VAL A 164 -10.74 6.50 17.82
C VAL A 164 -11.59 5.81 18.88
N ALA A 165 -11.68 4.49 18.83
CA ALA A 165 -12.35 3.69 19.84
C ALA A 165 -11.64 2.35 20.06
N TYR A 166 -11.76 1.78 21.26
CA TYR A 166 -11.05 0.55 21.61
C TYR A 166 -11.50 -0.65 20.78
N GLU A 167 -12.81 -0.85 20.65
CA GLU A 167 -13.38 -1.94 19.88
C GLU A 167 -13.11 -1.81 18.37
N ASP A 168 -13.03 -0.57 17.89
CA ASP A 168 -12.73 -0.21 16.51
C ASP A 168 -11.29 -0.62 16.15
N THR A 169 -10.33 -0.07 16.88
CA THR A 169 -8.91 -0.45 16.80
C THR A 169 -8.71 -1.97 16.85
N LEU A 170 -9.39 -2.68 17.76
CA LEU A 170 -9.26 -4.14 17.82
C LEU A 170 -9.82 -4.83 16.58
N ALA A 171 -10.94 -4.37 16.05
CA ALA A 171 -11.57 -4.93 14.87
C ALA A 171 -10.74 -4.67 13.61
N ASP A 172 -10.16 -3.47 13.48
CA ASP A 172 -9.31 -3.06 12.37
C ASP A 172 -7.99 -3.81 12.34
N LEU A 173 -7.34 -3.98 13.50
CA LEU A 173 -6.16 -4.83 13.62
C LEU A 173 -6.47 -6.29 13.27
N ALA A 174 -7.62 -6.82 13.68
CA ALA A 174 -8.04 -8.17 13.34
C ALA A 174 -8.32 -8.33 11.83
N ALA A 175 -9.08 -7.40 11.24
CA ALA A 175 -9.37 -7.38 9.81
C ALA A 175 -8.10 -7.24 8.97
N GLY A 176 -7.23 -6.31 9.35
CA GLY A 176 -5.94 -6.09 8.71
C GLY A 176 -5.02 -7.30 8.79
N ALA A 177 -4.97 -8.00 9.94
CA ALA A 177 -4.21 -9.23 10.08
C ALA A 177 -4.70 -10.34 9.14
N LEU A 178 -6.03 -10.53 9.04
CA LEU A 178 -6.63 -11.52 8.13
C LEU A 178 -6.33 -11.20 6.65
N GLY A 179 -6.45 -9.94 6.25
CA GLY A 179 -6.10 -9.49 4.91
C GLY A 179 -4.63 -9.73 4.58
N SER A 180 -3.76 -9.55 5.56
CA SER A 180 -2.31 -9.77 5.45
C SER A 180 -1.92 -11.23 5.33
N ILE A 181 -2.61 -12.11 6.06
CA ILE A 181 -2.49 -13.56 5.89
C ILE A 181 -2.86 -13.97 4.47
N LEU A 182 -3.99 -13.47 3.96
CA LEU A 182 -4.44 -13.74 2.59
C LEU A 182 -3.43 -13.22 1.56
N ALA A 183 -2.92 -12.01 1.76
CA ALA A 183 -1.92 -11.43 0.87
C ALA A 183 -0.62 -12.27 0.81
N GLY A 184 -0.16 -12.77 1.95
CA GLY A 184 0.97 -13.70 2.01
C GLY A 184 0.69 -15.03 1.32
N ALA A 185 -0.54 -15.58 1.45
CA ALA A 185 -0.95 -16.79 0.73
C ALA A 185 -0.95 -16.58 -0.80
N LEU A 186 -1.26 -15.35 -1.25
CA LEU A 186 -1.27 -14.94 -2.65
C LEU A 186 0.10 -14.42 -3.14
N MET A 187 1.17 -14.51 -2.35
CA MET A 187 2.48 -13.90 -2.67
C MET A 187 3.08 -14.39 -4.01
N ARG A 188 2.79 -15.63 -4.41
CA ARG A 188 3.18 -16.15 -5.74
C ARG A 188 2.59 -15.34 -6.89
N PHE A 189 1.34 -14.91 -6.74
CA PHE A 189 0.69 -14.05 -7.72
C PHE A 189 1.28 -12.64 -7.68
N TRP A 190 1.45 -12.06 -6.50
CA TRP A 190 1.93 -10.69 -6.31
C TRP A 190 3.37 -10.47 -6.78
N SER A 191 4.24 -11.46 -6.59
CA SER A 191 5.66 -11.41 -6.98
C SER A 191 5.89 -11.76 -8.47
N ALA A 192 4.90 -12.32 -9.15
CA ALA A 192 5.06 -12.73 -10.54
C ALA A 192 5.11 -11.54 -11.50
N LYS A 193 5.97 -11.59 -12.52
CA LYS A 193 6.09 -10.55 -13.57
C LYS A 193 6.48 -9.17 -13.01
N SER A 194 7.39 -9.16 -12.04
CA SER A 194 8.09 -7.94 -11.61
C SER A 194 8.81 -7.29 -12.80
N ARG A 195 8.85 -5.95 -12.82
CA ARG A 195 9.55 -5.16 -13.84
C ARG A 195 10.92 -4.65 -13.40
N VAL A 196 11.42 -5.08 -12.25
CA VAL A 196 12.74 -4.69 -11.74
C VAL A 196 13.82 -5.00 -12.77
N ARG A 197 14.71 -4.03 -13.04
CA ARG A 197 15.87 -4.25 -13.91
C ARG A 197 16.95 -5.12 -13.25
N SER A 198 17.48 -6.08 -14.01
CA SER A 198 18.74 -6.75 -13.68
C SER A 198 19.93 -5.81 -13.96
N PRO A 199 21.01 -5.85 -13.15
CA PRO A 199 22.18 -4.99 -13.31
C PRO A 199 22.94 -5.12 -14.65
N GLU A 200 22.67 -6.14 -15.47
CA GLU A 200 23.48 -6.50 -16.64
C GLU A 200 23.39 -5.52 -17.83
N HIS A 201 22.57 -4.46 -17.76
CA HIS A 201 22.44 -3.48 -18.85
C HIS A 201 23.03 -2.10 -18.56
N ALA A 202 23.85 -1.96 -17.51
CA ALA A 202 24.57 -0.71 -17.21
C ALA A 202 25.94 -0.60 -17.90
N SER A 203 26.29 -1.50 -18.83
CA SER A 203 27.56 -1.46 -19.56
C SER A 203 27.36 -1.74 -21.05
N VAL A 204 26.92 -0.72 -21.79
CA VAL A 204 27.27 -0.52 -23.21
C VAL A 204 27.44 0.98 -23.44
#